data_AF-A0A2V8JBW9-F1
#
_entry.id   AF-A0A2V8JBW9-F1
#
_cell.length_a   1.000
_cell.length_b   1.000
_cell.length_c   1.000
_cell.angle_alpha   90.00
_cell.angle_beta   90.00
_cell.angle_gamma   90.00
#
_symmetry.space_group_name_H-M   'P 1'
#
loop_
_entity.id
_entity.type
_entity.pdbx_description
1 polymer ?
#
loop_
_entity_poly.entity_id
_entity_poly.type
_entity_poly.pdbx_seq_one_letter_code
_entity_poly.pdbx_strand_id
1 'polypeptide(L)'
;MFADRDALRVENARLFHENAALQTQSQKATGELKFWKHIATKYKTHYAPGHFYSPIPSVEELRDREDLVFQRNGTPLPAIEINTNGQLNLLRNLAGYYKDLSLNEGPSGQARFYLNNPNFTYSDAIFFFCLIRYLKPRRILEIGSGFSSCVALDANDLYFDGSIECTFIDPFPQLLQSLLKPRDLDRITIIQDYLQEVPLSTLAALEPGDILFIDSSHVAKTGSDLNDILFHVLPVLESGVYVHFHDIFYPFEYPREWVFEGRAWNESYLLRAFLSHNEDFVIELFSNYLVTEHKQIVAEQMPLCLRNEGGSLWLRKRGGRTLPLSSIGVADQHRLTPPERRRTPGSTTRVDVVNLVHPRQLGAGWYQYDNELARRFMGDYAEVRLGGPSRPGQRLWLEAYQPNPAGVTITVSANHHDLGARHI
;
A
#
# COMPACT_ATOMS: atom_id res chain seq x y z
N MET A 1 -11.64 9.97 -72.32
CA MET A 1 -11.99 8.53 -72.17
C MET A 1 -10.94 7.72 -71.41
N PHE A 2 -9.68 7.61 -71.87
CA PHE A 2 -8.65 6.88 -71.08
C PHE A 2 -8.20 7.64 -69.82
N ALA A 3 -8.00 8.98 -69.91
CA ALA A 3 -7.64 9.81 -68.76
C ALA A 3 -8.70 9.80 -67.63
N ASP A 4 -9.99 9.80 -67.98
CA ASP A 4 -11.09 9.74 -67.02
C ASP A 4 -11.15 8.40 -66.27
N ARG A 5 -10.78 7.31 -66.95
CA ARG A 5 -10.78 5.96 -66.37
C ARG A 5 -9.64 5.77 -65.36
N ASP A 6 -8.48 6.34 -65.62
CA ASP A 6 -7.35 6.28 -64.68
C ASP A 6 -7.56 7.21 -63.48
N ALA A 7 -8.15 8.40 -63.68
CA ALA A 7 -8.58 9.27 -62.59
C ALA A 7 -9.61 8.58 -61.69
N LEU A 8 -10.61 7.89 -62.26
CA LEU A 8 -11.58 7.11 -61.49
C LEU A 8 -10.95 5.94 -60.72
N ARG A 9 -9.91 5.30 -61.26
CA ARG A 9 -9.18 4.22 -60.56
C ARG A 9 -8.40 4.74 -59.35
N VAL A 10 -7.71 5.88 -59.51
CA VAL A 10 -6.99 6.53 -58.40
C VAL A 10 -7.96 6.96 -57.31
N GLU A 11 -9.09 7.56 -57.69
CA GLU A 11 -10.11 7.98 -56.73
C GLU A 11 -10.76 6.79 -56.01
N ASN A 12 -11.07 5.71 -56.73
CA ASN A 12 -11.60 4.50 -56.11
C ASN A 12 -10.59 3.86 -55.14
N ALA A 13 -9.30 3.79 -55.51
CA ALA A 13 -8.26 3.33 -54.61
C ALA A 13 -8.14 4.21 -53.36
N ARG A 14 -8.24 5.54 -53.49
CA ARG A 14 -8.27 6.49 -52.36
C ARG A 14 -9.45 6.20 -51.43
N LEU A 15 -10.66 6.10 -51.97
CA LEU A 15 -11.88 5.81 -51.22
C LEU A 15 -11.81 4.43 -50.53
N PHE A 16 -11.22 3.42 -51.16
CA PHE A 16 -11.01 2.11 -50.51
C PHE A 16 -10.11 2.22 -49.28
N HIS A 17 -8.99 2.96 -49.36
CA HIS A 17 -8.10 3.16 -48.21
C HIS A 17 -8.77 3.96 -47.10
N GLU A 18 -9.50 5.02 -47.45
CA GLU A 18 -10.24 5.82 -46.48
C GLU A 18 -11.33 5.01 -45.77
N ASN A 19 -12.06 4.17 -46.51
CA ASN A 19 -13.09 3.29 -45.94
C ASN A 19 -12.47 2.23 -45.01
N ALA A 20 -11.33 1.64 -45.38
CA ALA A 20 -10.60 0.71 -44.52
C ALA A 20 -10.09 1.38 -43.23
N ALA A 21 -9.59 2.63 -43.32
CA ALA A 21 -9.17 3.40 -42.15
C ALA A 21 -10.36 3.72 -41.22
N LEU A 22 -11.50 4.15 -41.78
CA LEU A 22 -12.73 4.41 -41.02
C LEU A 22 -13.28 3.15 -40.36
N GLN A 23 -13.24 2.00 -41.04
CA GLN A 23 -13.61 0.71 -40.45
C GLN A 23 -12.72 0.35 -39.26
N THR A 24 -11.41 0.58 -39.39
CA THR A 24 -10.44 0.34 -38.31
C THR A 24 -10.73 1.26 -37.11
N GLN A 25 -10.98 2.55 -37.35
CA GLN A 25 -11.33 3.51 -36.29
C GLN A 25 -12.67 3.16 -35.61
N SER A 26 -13.68 2.74 -36.39
CA SER A 26 -14.98 2.30 -35.87
C SER A 26 -14.87 1.04 -35.01
N GLN A 27 -14.05 0.07 -35.43
CA GLN A 27 -13.76 -1.12 -34.63
C GLN A 27 -13.06 -0.75 -33.31
N LYS A 28 -12.06 0.14 -33.35
CA LYS A 28 -11.38 0.65 -32.15
C LYS A 28 -12.35 1.34 -31.20
N ALA A 29 -13.16 2.28 -31.70
CA ALA A 29 -14.15 2.99 -30.90
C ALA A 29 -15.21 2.05 -30.30
N THR A 30 -15.62 1.02 -31.04
CA THR A 30 -16.53 -0.02 -30.54
C THR A 30 -15.90 -0.83 -29.41
N GLY A 31 -14.61 -1.17 -29.54
CA GLY A 31 -13.84 -1.83 -28.49
C GLY A 31 -13.76 -0.98 -27.22
N GLU A 32 -13.38 0.30 -27.37
CA GLU A 32 -13.32 1.27 -26.26
C GLU A 32 -14.69 1.44 -25.58
N LEU A 33 -15.77 1.56 -26.34
CA LEU A 33 -17.12 1.67 -25.78
C LEU A 33 -17.52 0.43 -24.98
N LYS A 34 -17.21 -0.77 -25.49
CA LYS A 34 -17.46 -2.02 -24.77
C LYS A 34 -16.66 -2.06 -23.47
N PHE A 35 -15.39 -1.66 -23.51
CA PHE A 35 -14.53 -1.54 -22.34
C PHE A 35 -15.13 -0.57 -21.30
N TRP A 36 -15.49 0.65 -21.70
CA TRP A 36 -16.04 1.65 -20.76
C TRP A 36 -17.39 1.26 -20.18
N LYS A 37 -18.29 0.65 -20.97
CA LYS A 37 -19.57 0.11 -20.46
C LYS A 37 -19.34 -0.99 -19.42
N HIS A 38 -18.34 -1.83 -19.68
CA HIS A 38 -17.96 -2.91 -18.79
C HIS A 38 -17.40 -2.36 -17.46
N ILE A 39 -16.46 -1.41 -17.52
CA ILE A 39 -15.94 -0.70 -16.34
C ILE A 39 -17.07 -0.01 -15.56
N ALA A 40 -17.95 0.73 -16.23
CA ALA A 40 -19.07 1.42 -15.58
C ALA A 40 -20.05 0.45 -14.89
N THR A 41 -20.24 -0.75 -15.45
CA THR A 41 -21.09 -1.78 -14.84
C THR A 41 -20.40 -2.42 -13.64
N LYS A 42 -19.10 -2.74 -13.76
CA LYS A 42 -18.31 -3.40 -12.72
C LYS A 42 -18.12 -2.50 -11.49
N TYR A 43 -17.81 -1.22 -11.72
CA TYR A 43 -17.56 -0.24 -10.68
C TYR A 43 -18.75 0.70 -10.48
N LYS A 44 -19.96 0.20 -10.72
CA LYS A 44 -21.20 0.97 -10.56
C LYS A 44 -21.32 1.46 -9.13
N THR A 45 -21.14 2.76 -8.95
CA THR A 45 -21.43 3.45 -7.69
C THR A 45 -22.87 3.97 -7.70
N HIS A 46 -23.44 4.19 -6.51
CA HIS A 46 -24.76 4.82 -6.43
C HIS A 46 -24.71 6.31 -6.86
N TYR A 47 -23.58 6.97 -6.58
CA TYR A 47 -23.26 8.33 -7.01
C TYR A 47 -21.85 8.39 -7.61
N ALA A 48 -21.64 9.24 -8.60
CA ALA A 48 -20.33 9.40 -9.23
C ALA A 48 -19.29 10.01 -8.26
N PRO A 49 -17.98 9.78 -8.48
CA PRO A 49 -16.92 10.57 -7.84
C PRO A 49 -17.19 12.08 -7.91
N GLY A 50 -16.90 12.80 -6.83
CA GLY A 50 -17.17 14.23 -6.69
C GLY A 50 -18.59 14.60 -6.27
N HIS A 51 -19.54 13.65 -6.25
CA HIS A 51 -20.86 13.91 -5.67
C HIS A 51 -20.79 13.93 -4.13
N PHE A 52 -21.64 14.72 -3.47
CA PHE A 52 -21.71 14.82 -2.00
C PHE A 52 -21.79 13.48 -1.23
N TYR A 53 -22.44 12.47 -1.82
CA TYR A 53 -22.56 11.12 -1.24
C TYR A 53 -21.42 10.16 -1.64
N SER A 54 -20.47 10.64 -2.43
CA SER A 54 -19.29 9.87 -2.82
C SER A 54 -18.16 10.09 -1.83
N PRO A 55 -17.43 9.04 -1.41
CA PRO A 55 -16.22 9.21 -0.62
C PRO A 55 -15.05 9.79 -1.45
N ILE A 56 -15.17 9.83 -2.77
CA ILE A 56 -14.14 10.40 -3.66
C ILE A 56 -14.48 11.88 -3.89
N PRO A 57 -13.56 12.81 -3.55
CA PRO A 57 -13.83 14.25 -3.65
C PRO A 57 -13.90 14.75 -5.10
N SER A 58 -14.52 15.92 -5.31
CA SER A 58 -14.50 16.61 -6.60
C SER A 58 -13.18 17.37 -6.73
N VAL A 59 -12.45 17.11 -7.82
CA VAL A 59 -11.21 17.82 -8.12
C VAL A 59 -11.49 19.30 -8.41
N GLU A 60 -12.62 19.61 -9.05
CA GLU A 60 -13.05 20.97 -9.34
C GLU A 60 -13.34 21.75 -8.04
N GLU A 61 -14.13 21.19 -7.12
CA GLU A 61 -14.42 21.84 -5.83
C GLU A 61 -13.16 22.02 -4.97
N LEU A 62 -12.23 21.06 -5.03
CA LEU A 62 -10.94 21.17 -4.35
C LEU A 62 -10.08 22.30 -4.92
N ARG A 63 -10.07 22.50 -6.25
CA ARG A 63 -9.36 23.62 -6.88
C ARG A 63 -9.92 24.97 -6.44
N ASP A 64 -11.25 25.08 -6.32
CA ASP A 64 -11.90 26.32 -5.88
C ASP A 64 -11.55 26.70 -4.42
N ARG A 65 -11.06 25.75 -3.62
CA ARG A 65 -10.75 25.94 -2.19
C ARG A 65 -9.34 25.49 -1.81
N GLU A 66 -8.45 25.43 -2.79
CA GLU A 66 -7.13 24.80 -2.66
C GLU A 66 -6.32 25.41 -1.50
N ASP A 67 -6.25 26.74 -1.43
CA ASP A 67 -5.54 27.44 -0.36
C ASP A 67 -6.13 27.12 1.03
N LEU A 68 -7.46 27.05 1.13
CA LEU A 68 -8.14 26.72 2.38
C LEU A 68 -7.87 25.27 2.84
N VAL A 69 -7.74 24.34 1.89
CA VAL A 69 -7.53 22.92 2.18
C VAL A 69 -6.07 22.62 2.48
N PHE A 70 -5.12 23.18 1.73
CA PHE A 70 -3.72 22.76 1.80
C PHE A 70 -2.80 23.71 2.56
N GLN A 71 -3.14 25.01 2.73
CA GLN A 71 -2.32 25.93 3.52
C GLN A 71 -2.70 25.86 5.02
N ARG A 72 -2.37 24.74 5.66
CA ARG A 72 -2.80 24.44 7.04
C ARG A 72 -1.68 24.45 8.09
N ASN A 73 -0.43 24.72 7.72
CA ASN A 73 0.67 24.80 8.69
C ASN A 73 0.36 25.82 9.81
N GLY A 74 0.77 25.52 11.03
CA GLY A 74 0.39 26.30 12.21
C GLY A 74 -1.08 26.21 12.65
N THR A 75 -1.91 25.36 12.03
CA THR A 75 -3.31 25.17 12.48
C THR A 75 -3.34 24.56 13.89
N PRO A 76 -4.00 25.20 14.88
CA PRO A 76 -4.15 24.62 16.20
C PRO A 76 -4.98 23.32 16.16
N LEU A 77 -4.53 22.30 16.91
CA LEU A 77 -5.24 21.05 17.11
C LEU A 77 -5.68 20.92 18.58
N PRO A 78 -6.66 21.72 19.05
CA PRO A 78 -6.95 21.87 20.49
C PRO A 78 -7.46 20.61 21.17
N ALA A 79 -7.99 19.65 20.41
CA ALA A 79 -8.47 18.37 20.93
C ALA A 79 -7.40 17.27 20.98
N ILE A 80 -6.17 17.55 20.50
CA ILE A 80 -5.09 16.57 20.40
C ILE A 80 -3.88 17.12 21.15
N GLU A 81 -3.38 16.35 22.12
CA GLU A 81 -2.11 16.67 22.78
C GLU A 81 -0.93 16.29 21.86
N ILE A 82 -0.36 17.29 21.20
CA ILE A 82 0.76 17.10 20.26
C ILE A 82 2.06 16.71 20.98
N ASN A 83 2.21 16.99 22.28
CA ASN A 83 3.41 16.60 23.04
C ASN A 83 4.73 17.16 22.46
N THR A 84 4.72 18.42 22.00
CA THR A 84 5.86 19.07 21.32
C THR A 84 7.18 18.94 22.09
N ASN A 85 7.16 19.21 23.40
CA ASN A 85 8.37 19.14 24.23
C ASN A 85 8.92 17.71 24.35
N GLY A 86 8.03 16.71 24.47
CA GLY A 86 8.41 15.30 24.48
C GLY A 86 9.07 14.89 23.15
N GLN A 87 8.46 15.27 22.03
CA GLN A 87 9.01 15.01 20.70
C GLN A 87 10.38 15.67 20.48
N LEU A 88 10.58 16.91 20.92
CA LEU A 88 11.87 17.60 20.84
C LEU A 88 12.95 16.95 21.72
N ASN A 89 12.57 16.46 22.90
CA ASN A 89 13.49 15.70 23.75
C ASN A 89 13.86 14.36 23.11
N LEU A 90 12.88 13.65 22.54
CA LEU A 90 13.13 12.42 21.80
C LEU A 90 14.04 12.68 20.60
N LEU A 91 13.81 13.71 19.80
CA LEU A 91 14.66 14.09 18.67
C LEU A 91 16.13 14.26 19.08
N ARG A 92 16.40 14.93 20.21
CA ARG A 92 17.77 15.08 20.73
C ARG A 92 18.40 13.75 21.13
N ASN A 93 17.62 12.81 21.66
CA ASN A 93 18.11 11.45 21.93
C ASN A 93 18.39 10.69 20.63
N LEU A 94 17.51 10.80 19.63
CA LEU A 94 17.66 10.16 18.33
C LEU A 94 18.86 10.70 17.54
N ALA A 95 19.22 11.98 17.72
CA ALA A 95 20.39 12.60 17.11
C ALA A 95 21.71 11.88 17.46
N GLY A 96 21.78 11.18 18.61
CA GLY A 96 22.92 10.32 18.94
C GLY A 96 23.07 9.15 17.98
N TYR A 97 21.97 8.46 17.68
CA TYR A 97 21.95 7.33 16.74
C TYR A 97 22.11 7.77 15.28
N TYR A 98 21.59 8.95 14.94
CA TYR A 98 21.74 9.57 13.62
C TYR A 98 23.20 9.79 13.22
N LYS A 99 24.10 10.10 14.18
CA LYS A 99 25.53 10.28 13.89
C LYS A 99 26.20 9.01 13.36
N ASP A 100 25.67 7.85 13.73
CA ASP A 100 26.13 6.55 13.25
C ASP A 100 25.25 5.99 12.12
N LEU A 101 24.55 6.85 11.36
CA LEU A 101 23.65 6.40 10.31
C LEU A 101 24.42 5.61 9.24
N SER A 102 24.09 4.33 9.11
CA SER A 102 24.72 3.39 8.19
C SER A 102 23.85 3.08 6.96
N LEU A 103 22.85 3.92 6.67
CA LEU A 103 21.93 3.74 5.54
C LEU A 103 22.56 4.34 4.27
N ASN A 104 22.79 3.50 3.27
CA ASN A 104 23.37 3.92 1.99
C ASN A 104 22.36 4.75 1.18
N GLU A 105 22.82 5.70 0.37
CA GLU A 105 21.94 6.45 -0.54
C GLU A 105 21.34 5.55 -1.64
N GLY A 106 22.13 4.64 -2.20
CA GLY A 106 21.71 3.68 -3.22
C GLY A 106 22.08 2.23 -2.88
N PRO A 107 21.72 1.26 -3.74
CA PRO A 107 22.02 -0.15 -3.52
C PRO A 107 23.53 -0.39 -3.36
N SER A 108 23.95 -0.99 -2.24
CA SER A 108 25.36 -1.30 -1.96
C SER A 108 25.69 -2.79 -2.08
N GLY A 109 24.69 -3.65 -2.20
CA GLY A 109 24.82 -5.12 -2.20
C GLY A 109 25.12 -5.74 -0.82
N GLN A 110 25.48 -4.93 0.18
CA GLN A 110 25.73 -5.39 1.55
C GLN A 110 24.47 -5.28 2.43
N ALA A 111 23.80 -4.13 2.39
CA ALA A 111 22.54 -3.87 3.08
C ALA A 111 21.35 -4.18 2.17
N ARG A 112 20.18 -4.49 2.76
CA ARG A 112 18.92 -4.68 2.02
C ARG A 112 18.31 -3.32 1.67
N PHE A 113 18.38 -2.39 2.62
CA PHE A 113 17.83 -1.05 2.50
C PHE A 113 18.82 -0.04 1.89
N TYR A 114 18.26 0.96 1.20
CA TYR A 114 18.94 2.17 0.77
C TYR A 114 17.95 3.35 0.75
N LEU A 115 18.41 4.57 1.04
CA LEU A 115 17.57 5.75 1.27
C LEU A 115 16.79 6.21 0.05
N ASN A 116 17.41 6.22 -1.13
CA ASN A 116 16.79 6.68 -2.38
C ASN A 116 16.06 5.54 -3.11
N ASN A 117 15.18 4.85 -2.38
CA ASN A 117 14.26 3.85 -2.95
C ASN A 117 12.89 4.50 -3.25
N PRO A 118 12.02 3.88 -4.05
CA PRO A 118 10.77 4.52 -4.46
C PRO A 118 9.64 4.47 -3.40
N ASN A 119 9.80 3.75 -2.28
CA ASN A 119 8.70 3.46 -1.35
C ASN A 119 8.86 4.06 0.04
N PHE A 120 10.04 3.99 0.67
CA PHE A 120 10.24 4.37 2.08
C PHE A 120 11.58 5.08 2.27
N THR A 121 11.59 6.41 2.37
CA THR A 121 12.81 7.21 2.15
C THR A 121 13.16 8.13 3.31
N TYR A 122 14.41 8.60 3.30
CA TYR A 122 14.97 9.65 4.17
C TYR A 122 14.33 9.77 5.57
N SER A 123 13.51 10.80 5.83
CA SER A 123 12.99 11.11 7.15
C SER A 123 12.36 9.89 7.83
N ASP A 124 11.46 9.19 7.16
CA ASP A 124 10.74 8.06 7.74
C ASP A 124 11.69 6.89 8.05
N ALA A 125 12.59 6.55 7.12
CA ALA A 125 13.57 5.50 7.32
C ALA A 125 14.61 5.81 8.40
N ILE A 126 15.07 7.06 8.47
CA ILE A 126 16.05 7.53 9.45
C ILE A 126 15.42 7.52 10.84
N PHE A 127 14.20 8.05 11.00
CA PHE A 127 13.49 8.03 12.27
C PHE A 127 13.23 6.59 12.71
N PHE A 128 12.78 5.72 11.81
CA PHE A 128 12.52 4.32 12.15
C PHE A 128 13.81 3.60 12.59
N PHE A 129 14.90 3.75 11.84
CA PHE A 129 16.21 3.19 12.20
C PHE A 129 16.70 3.67 13.58
N CYS A 130 16.58 4.97 13.87
CA CYS A 130 16.96 5.53 15.16
C CYS A 130 16.05 5.04 16.29
N LEU A 131 14.74 4.93 16.03
CA LEU A 131 13.76 4.45 17.01
C LEU A 131 13.98 2.98 17.37
N ILE A 132 14.29 2.10 16.42
CA ILE A 132 14.63 0.70 16.74
C ILE A 132 15.81 0.65 17.71
N ARG A 133 16.86 1.46 17.46
CA ARG A 133 18.05 1.52 18.33
C ARG A 133 17.78 2.14 19.71
N TYR A 134 16.88 3.11 19.76
CA TYR A 134 16.46 3.78 21.01
C TYR A 134 15.55 2.88 21.86
N LEU A 135 14.51 2.31 21.25
CA LEU A 135 13.48 1.51 21.92
C LEU A 135 13.96 0.10 22.26
N LYS A 136 14.83 -0.49 21.41
CA LYS A 136 15.33 -1.86 21.54
C LYS A 136 14.19 -2.87 21.69
N PRO A 137 13.24 -2.89 20.75
CA PRO A 137 12.06 -3.74 20.85
C PRO A 137 12.47 -5.21 20.86
N ARG A 138 11.68 -6.06 21.50
CA ARG A 138 11.88 -7.50 21.43
C ARG A 138 11.23 -8.07 20.16
N ARG A 139 10.12 -7.45 19.74
CA ARG A 139 9.35 -7.79 18.55
C ARG A 139 9.05 -6.57 17.69
N ILE A 140 9.11 -6.78 16.38
CA ILE A 140 8.58 -5.87 15.38
C ILE A 140 7.58 -6.66 14.55
N LEU A 141 6.31 -6.23 14.59
CA LEU A 141 5.27 -6.74 13.71
C LEU A 141 4.89 -5.62 12.74
N GLU A 142 4.94 -5.92 11.44
CA GLU A 142 4.65 -4.97 10.38
C GLU A 142 3.48 -5.43 9.51
N ILE A 143 2.57 -4.52 9.19
CA ILE A 143 1.42 -4.70 8.30
C ILE A 143 1.70 -3.89 7.03
N GLY A 144 1.83 -4.59 5.89
CA GLY A 144 2.36 -4.03 4.64
C GLY A 144 3.90 -4.08 4.64
N SER A 145 4.51 -4.83 3.72
CA SER A 145 5.94 -5.17 3.82
C SER A 145 6.77 -4.74 2.60
N GLY A 146 8.05 -4.44 2.81
CA GLY A 146 8.92 -3.98 1.73
C GLY A 146 10.23 -3.34 2.20
N PHE A 147 10.48 -2.10 1.78
CA PHE A 147 11.72 -1.38 2.13
C PHE A 147 11.79 -1.00 3.62
N SER A 148 10.67 -0.64 4.24
CA SER A 148 10.56 -0.44 5.71
C SER A 148 11.00 -1.69 6.49
N SER A 149 10.56 -2.87 6.07
CA SER A 149 10.99 -4.16 6.62
C SER A 149 12.51 -4.32 6.58
N CYS A 150 13.15 -3.86 5.50
CA CYS A 150 14.59 -3.94 5.33
C CYS A 150 15.35 -3.02 6.31
N VAL A 151 14.78 -1.87 6.68
CA VAL A 151 15.33 -1.03 7.76
C VAL A 151 15.37 -1.81 9.08
N ALA A 152 14.27 -2.50 9.42
CA ALA A 152 14.19 -3.31 10.62
C ALA A 152 15.23 -4.44 10.62
N LEU A 153 15.31 -5.20 9.52
CA LEU A 153 16.25 -6.32 9.40
C LEU A 153 17.72 -5.88 9.40
N ASP A 154 18.05 -4.78 8.72
CA ASP A 154 19.42 -4.26 8.69
C ASP A 154 19.82 -3.69 10.05
N ALA A 155 18.94 -2.95 10.74
CA ALA A 155 19.21 -2.48 12.11
C ALA A 155 19.38 -3.65 13.09
N ASN A 156 18.55 -4.68 12.97
CA ASN A 156 18.60 -5.89 13.80
C ASN A 156 19.93 -6.64 13.61
N ASP A 157 20.37 -6.82 12.36
CA ASP A 157 21.66 -7.44 12.04
C ASP A 157 22.85 -6.61 12.56
N LEU A 158 22.78 -5.28 12.49
CA LEU A 158 23.90 -4.39 12.84
C LEU A 158 24.09 -4.15 14.34
N TYR A 159 22.99 -4.09 15.11
CA TYR A 159 23.03 -3.61 16.50
C TYR A 159 22.45 -4.58 17.53
N PHE A 160 21.83 -5.67 17.09
CA PHE A 160 21.08 -6.58 17.97
C PHE A 160 21.43 -8.05 17.75
N ASP A 161 22.44 -8.36 16.94
CA ASP A 161 22.82 -9.73 16.54
C ASP A 161 21.63 -10.54 15.98
N GLY A 162 20.66 -9.82 15.42
CA GLY A 162 19.39 -10.32 14.96
C GLY A 162 18.52 -11.00 16.03
N SER A 163 18.54 -10.47 17.26
CA SER A 163 17.72 -10.92 18.39
C SER A 163 16.28 -10.39 18.39
N ILE A 164 15.98 -9.35 17.60
CA ILE A 164 14.62 -8.83 17.44
C ILE A 164 13.83 -9.82 16.57
N GLU A 165 12.68 -10.26 17.06
CA GLU A 165 11.75 -11.12 16.32
C GLU A 165 10.93 -10.29 15.34
N CYS A 166 11.05 -10.56 14.04
CA CYS A 166 10.36 -9.81 12.99
C CYS A 166 9.24 -10.65 12.35
N THR A 167 8.02 -10.09 12.32
CA THR A 167 6.86 -10.67 11.62
C THR A 167 6.28 -9.68 10.62
N PHE A 168 6.11 -10.11 9.37
CA PHE A 168 5.60 -9.29 8.28
C PHE A 168 4.26 -9.86 7.78
N ILE A 169 3.18 -9.07 7.86
CA ILE A 169 1.85 -9.43 7.38
C ILE A 169 1.59 -8.68 6.08
N ASP A 170 1.47 -9.41 4.98
CA ASP A 170 1.27 -8.81 3.67
C ASP A 170 0.65 -9.82 2.71
N PRO A 171 -0.51 -9.55 2.08
CA PRO A 171 -1.09 -10.45 1.08
C PRO A 171 -0.20 -10.59 -0.17
N PHE A 172 0.68 -9.62 -0.43
CA PHE A 172 1.53 -9.50 -1.61
C PHE A 172 3.00 -9.16 -1.23
N PRO A 173 3.72 -10.07 -0.55
CA PRO A 173 5.07 -9.81 -0.01
C PRO A 173 6.18 -9.92 -1.07
N GLN A 174 5.86 -9.84 -2.37
CA GLN A 174 6.84 -10.12 -3.43
C GLN A 174 8.00 -9.12 -3.42
N LEU A 175 7.73 -7.85 -3.10
CA LEU A 175 8.78 -6.85 -2.94
C LEU A 175 9.74 -7.24 -1.82
N LEU A 176 9.21 -7.51 -0.62
CA LEU A 176 10.04 -7.98 0.50
C LEU A 176 10.85 -9.22 0.11
N GLN A 177 10.19 -10.26 -0.43
CA GLN A 177 10.85 -11.50 -0.85
C GLN A 177 12.01 -11.26 -1.83
N SER A 178 11.89 -10.28 -2.73
CA SER A 178 12.95 -9.92 -3.67
C SER A 178 14.15 -9.24 -3.01
N LEU A 179 13.97 -8.64 -1.83
CA LEU A 179 14.99 -7.90 -1.07
C LEU A 179 15.68 -8.77 0.00
N LEU A 180 15.08 -9.91 0.37
CA LEU A 180 15.59 -10.79 1.41
C LEU A 180 16.89 -11.49 1.00
N LYS A 181 17.73 -11.75 2.00
CA LYS A 181 18.89 -12.64 1.89
C LYS A 181 18.44 -14.08 2.22
N PRO A 182 19.11 -15.12 1.69
CA PRO A 182 18.74 -16.51 1.97
C PRO A 182 18.64 -16.85 3.46
N ARG A 183 19.53 -16.28 4.29
CA ARG A 183 19.55 -16.48 5.76
C ARG A 183 18.35 -15.92 6.51
N ASP A 184 17.56 -15.05 5.88
CA ASP A 184 16.46 -14.35 6.54
C ASP A 184 15.25 -15.28 6.69
N LEU A 185 15.06 -16.18 5.73
CA LEU A 185 13.93 -17.11 5.66
C LEU A 185 13.85 -18.03 6.88
N ASP A 186 14.98 -18.27 7.54
CA ASP A 186 15.05 -19.11 8.75
C ASP A 186 14.78 -18.31 10.04
N ARG A 187 14.72 -16.97 9.98
CA ARG A 187 14.72 -16.07 11.15
C ARG A 187 13.49 -15.19 11.26
N ILE A 188 12.80 -14.95 10.15
CA ILE A 188 11.64 -14.05 10.10
C ILE A 188 10.37 -14.84 9.83
N THR A 189 9.23 -14.27 10.25
CA THR A 189 7.91 -14.81 9.89
C THR A 189 7.28 -13.92 8.82
N ILE A 190 6.89 -14.50 7.69
CA ILE A 190 6.07 -13.82 6.68
C ILE A 190 4.69 -14.48 6.65
N ILE A 191 3.66 -13.71 7.01
CA ILE A 191 2.27 -14.11 6.93
C ILE A 191 1.71 -13.55 5.63
N GLN A 192 1.72 -14.39 4.59
CA GLN A 192 1.17 -14.04 3.28
C GLN A 192 -0.37 -14.12 3.30
N ASP A 193 -1.03 -13.16 3.94
CA ASP A 193 -2.48 -13.05 3.98
C ASP A 193 -2.94 -11.61 4.24
N TYR A 194 -4.24 -11.37 4.05
CA TYR A 194 -4.88 -10.11 4.44
C TYR A 194 -4.93 -10.02 5.97
N LEU A 195 -4.70 -8.82 6.53
CA LEU A 195 -4.74 -8.60 7.98
C LEU A 195 -6.01 -9.15 8.62
N GLN A 196 -7.17 -8.97 7.97
CA GLN A 196 -8.47 -9.42 8.44
C GLN A 196 -8.54 -10.94 8.68
N GLU A 197 -7.70 -11.72 8.01
CA GLU A 197 -7.63 -13.18 8.17
C GLU A 197 -6.59 -13.61 9.21
N VAL A 198 -5.69 -12.71 9.61
CA VAL A 198 -4.68 -13.01 10.62
C VAL A 198 -5.32 -13.04 12.00
N PRO A 199 -5.01 -14.07 12.82
CA PRO A 199 -5.53 -14.13 14.18
C PRO A 199 -5.15 -12.92 15.03
N LEU A 200 -6.12 -12.35 15.74
CA LEU A 200 -5.89 -11.21 16.63
C LEU A 200 -4.89 -11.53 17.76
N SER A 201 -4.74 -12.80 18.13
CA SER A 201 -3.72 -13.25 19.08
C SER A 201 -2.29 -12.97 18.60
N THR A 202 -2.05 -12.92 17.28
CA THR A 202 -0.75 -12.56 16.71
C THR A 202 -0.39 -11.11 17.05
N LEU A 203 -1.37 -10.20 16.97
CA LEU A 203 -1.20 -8.77 17.26
C LEU A 203 -1.20 -8.52 18.78
N ALA A 204 -2.05 -9.21 19.53
CA ALA A 204 -2.12 -9.13 20.99
C ALA A 204 -0.88 -9.71 21.70
N ALA A 205 0.01 -10.39 20.96
CA ALA A 205 1.28 -10.88 21.49
C ALA A 205 2.35 -9.79 21.65
N LEU A 206 2.12 -8.57 21.16
CA LEU A 206 3.05 -7.45 21.35
C LEU A 206 3.05 -7.00 22.81
N GLU A 207 4.25 -6.90 23.38
CA GLU A 207 4.50 -6.54 24.77
C GLU A 207 4.92 -5.06 24.90
N PRO A 208 4.93 -4.48 26.12
CA PRO A 208 5.41 -3.12 26.32
C PRO A 208 6.83 -2.91 25.77
N GLY A 209 7.02 -1.91 24.91
CA GLY A 209 8.30 -1.66 24.22
C GLY A 209 8.42 -2.27 22.82
N ASP A 210 7.53 -3.19 22.44
CA ASP A 210 7.47 -3.72 21.08
C ASP A 210 6.83 -2.75 20.10
N ILE A 211 7.04 -3.00 18.81
CA ILE A 211 6.59 -2.13 17.71
C ILE A 211 5.54 -2.85 16.85
N LEU A 212 4.40 -2.18 16.65
CA LEU A 212 3.48 -2.43 15.54
C LEU A 212 3.71 -1.36 14.46
N PHE A 213 4.17 -1.76 13.28
CA PHE A 213 4.37 -0.89 12.13
C PHE A 213 3.22 -1.07 11.14
N ILE A 214 2.55 0.02 10.77
CA ILE A 214 1.35 -0.01 9.93
C ILE A 214 1.59 0.85 8.69
N ASP A 215 1.67 0.17 7.55
CA ASP A 215 1.60 0.75 6.21
C ASP A 215 0.51 0.01 5.42
N SER A 216 -0.74 0.29 5.80
CA SER A 216 -1.92 -0.44 5.33
C SER A 216 -2.46 0.14 4.01
N SER A 217 -3.73 -0.13 3.68
CA SER A 217 -4.35 0.44 2.49
C SER A 217 -4.66 1.94 2.55
N HIS A 218 -4.55 2.60 3.71
CA HIS A 218 -4.88 4.02 3.94
C HIS A 218 -6.36 4.40 3.74
N VAL A 219 -7.24 3.42 3.56
CA VAL A 219 -8.66 3.64 3.19
C VAL A 219 -9.62 2.90 4.12
N ALA A 220 -10.39 3.67 4.87
CA ALA A 220 -11.54 3.23 5.62
C ALA A 220 -12.75 3.07 4.68
N LYS A 221 -13.20 1.82 4.53
CA LYS A 221 -14.43 1.42 3.82
C LYS A 221 -14.96 0.11 4.39
N THR A 222 -16.16 -0.30 4.01
CA THR A 222 -16.71 -1.59 4.46
C THR A 222 -15.70 -2.73 4.19
N GLY A 223 -15.29 -3.43 5.25
CA GLY A 223 -14.35 -4.54 5.19
C GLY A 223 -12.86 -4.16 4.99
N SER A 224 -12.50 -2.88 5.06
CA SER A 224 -11.10 -2.44 4.98
C SER A 224 -10.27 -2.91 6.17
N ASP A 225 -8.98 -3.12 5.91
CA ASP A 225 -7.94 -3.34 6.93
C ASP A 225 -7.82 -2.15 7.90
N LEU A 226 -7.97 -0.91 7.43
CA LEU A 226 -7.89 0.26 8.33
C LEU A 226 -8.97 0.24 9.42
N ASN A 227 -10.23 -0.01 9.05
CA ASN A 227 -11.30 -0.20 10.03
C ASN A 227 -10.98 -1.36 10.99
N ASP A 228 -10.38 -2.44 10.46
CA ASP A 228 -10.00 -3.59 11.28
C ASP A 228 -8.91 -3.25 12.31
N ILE A 229 -7.91 -2.48 11.88
CA ILE A 229 -6.84 -1.95 12.73
C ILE A 229 -7.44 -1.12 13.87
N LEU A 230 -8.26 -0.12 13.54
CA LEU A 230 -8.78 0.83 14.52
C LEU A 230 -9.76 0.18 15.50
N PHE A 231 -10.62 -0.72 15.04
CA PHE A 231 -11.72 -1.26 15.85
C PHE A 231 -11.38 -2.56 16.58
N HIS A 232 -10.40 -3.33 16.08
CA HIS A 232 -10.07 -4.65 16.64
C HIS A 232 -8.62 -4.79 17.05
N VAL A 233 -7.66 -4.27 16.28
CA VAL A 233 -6.23 -4.40 16.61
C VAL A 233 -5.81 -3.45 17.74
N LEU A 234 -6.00 -2.13 17.59
CA LEU A 234 -5.56 -1.16 18.61
C LEU A 234 -6.13 -1.43 20.02
N PRO A 235 -7.41 -1.83 20.17
CA PRO A 235 -7.97 -2.10 21.50
C PRO A 235 -7.33 -3.28 22.24
N VAL A 236 -6.82 -4.30 21.54
CA VAL A 236 -6.24 -5.51 22.16
C VAL A 236 -4.75 -5.40 22.46
N LEU A 237 -4.06 -4.38 21.95
CA LEU A 237 -2.63 -4.17 22.23
C LEU A 237 -2.37 -3.93 23.72
N GLU A 238 -1.24 -4.39 24.24
CA GLU A 238 -0.84 -4.07 25.61
C GLU A 238 -0.40 -2.61 25.76
N SER A 239 -0.56 -2.07 26.98
CA SER A 239 -0.07 -0.74 27.29
C SER A 239 1.45 -0.69 27.20
N GLY A 240 2.00 0.28 26.48
CA GLY A 240 3.43 0.44 26.24
C GLY A 240 3.89 -0.03 24.86
N VAL A 241 3.02 -0.67 24.07
CA VAL A 241 3.29 -0.95 22.65
C VAL A 241 3.37 0.37 21.87
N TYR A 242 4.38 0.48 21.01
CA TYR A 242 4.54 1.57 20.06
C TYR A 242 3.84 1.22 18.75
N VAL A 243 3.05 2.14 18.21
CA VAL A 243 2.28 1.96 16.98
C VAL A 243 2.70 3.03 15.99
N HIS A 244 3.24 2.62 14.86
CA HIS A 244 3.59 3.50 13.76
C HIS A 244 2.51 3.44 12.68
N PHE A 245 2.07 4.62 12.23
CA PHE A 245 1.25 4.80 11.04
C PHE A 245 2.06 5.56 9.99
N HIS A 246 2.23 4.96 8.82
CA HIS A 246 2.91 5.58 7.69
C HIS A 246 1.96 6.52 6.90
N ASP A 247 2.52 7.39 6.05
CA ASP A 247 1.83 8.37 5.23
C ASP A 247 0.82 9.28 5.96
N ILE A 248 1.11 9.58 7.22
CA ILE A 248 0.37 10.57 8.00
C ILE A 248 1.17 11.87 8.04
N PHE A 249 0.51 12.96 7.66
CA PHE A 249 1.13 14.29 7.53
C PHE A 249 0.48 15.27 8.49
N TYR A 250 1.25 16.21 9.01
CA TYR A 250 0.72 17.27 9.87
C TYR A 250 0.08 18.37 9.00
N PRO A 251 -1.08 18.96 9.38
CA PRO A 251 -1.92 18.68 10.55
C PRO A 251 -3.11 17.76 10.24
N PHE A 252 -2.83 16.53 9.80
CA PHE A 252 -3.78 15.50 9.33
C PHE A 252 -4.51 15.87 8.03
N GLU A 253 -3.73 16.27 7.03
CA GLU A 253 -4.18 16.49 5.66
C GLU A 253 -3.17 15.88 4.69
N TYR A 254 -3.62 15.31 3.58
CA TYR A 254 -2.72 14.69 2.60
C TYR A 254 -2.03 15.73 1.72
N PRO A 255 -0.81 15.42 1.20
CA PRO A 255 -0.13 16.29 0.26
C PRO A 255 -1.01 16.65 -0.94
N ARG A 256 -0.97 17.92 -1.30
CA ARG A 256 -1.74 18.49 -2.41
C ARG A 256 -1.62 17.66 -3.68
N GLU A 257 -0.39 17.31 -4.03
CA GLU A 257 -0.05 16.55 -5.23
C GLU A 257 -0.74 15.19 -5.21
N TRP A 258 -0.75 14.50 -4.07
CA TRP A 258 -1.36 13.18 -3.91
C TRP A 258 -2.88 13.21 -4.07
N VAL A 259 -3.52 14.25 -3.54
CA VAL A 259 -4.96 14.44 -3.73
C VAL A 259 -5.29 14.68 -5.21
N PHE A 260 -4.52 15.54 -5.90
CA PHE A 260 -4.75 15.81 -7.33
C PHE A 260 -4.32 14.67 -8.27
N GLU A 261 -3.48 13.76 -7.80
CA GLU A 261 -3.22 12.47 -8.44
C GLU A 261 -4.40 11.48 -8.33
N GLY A 262 -5.46 11.86 -7.62
CA GLY A 262 -6.68 11.07 -7.45
C GLY A 262 -6.65 10.12 -6.25
N ARG A 263 -5.70 10.27 -5.31
CA ARG A 263 -5.75 9.52 -4.05
C ARG A 263 -6.89 10.07 -3.19
N ALA A 264 -7.81 9.19 -2.79
CA ALA A 264 -8.92 9.48 -1.88
C ALA A 264 -8.73 8.72 -0.56
N TRP A 265 -7.52 8.79 -0.01
CA TRP A 265 -7.21 8.22 1.30
C TRP A 265 -7.90 9.02 2.40
N ASN A 266 -8.26 8.35 3.48
CA ASN A 266 -9.01 8.96 4.58
C ASN A 266 -8.47 8.58 5.97
N GLU A 267 -7.35 7.85 6.03
CA GLU A 267 -6.70 7.45 7.29
C GLU A 267 -6.30 8.64 8.16
N SER A 268 -5.68 9.67 7.59
CA SER A 268 -5.31 10.88 8.33
C SER A 268 -6.51 11.51 9.04
N TYR A 269 -7.68 11.54 8.40
CA TYR A 269 -8.88 12.13 9.00
C TYR A 269 -9.46 11.25 10.11
N LEU A 270 -9.45 9.92 9.93
CA LEU A 270 -9.86 8.98 10.97
C LEU A 270 -8.91 9.02 12.16
N LEU A 271 -7.60 9.07 11.95
CA LEU A 271 -6.62 9.17 13.03
C LEU A 271 -6.73 10.50 13.78
N ARG A 272 -6.98 11.61 13.07
CA ARG A 272 -7.29 12.89 13.71
C ARG A 272 -8.49 12.77 14.65
N ALA A 273 -9.58 12.15 14.19
CA ALA A 273 -10.77 11.93 15.00
C ALA A 273 -10.50 10.97 16.16
N PHE A 274 -9.75 9.88 15.92
CA PHE A 274 -9.38 8.88 16.92
C PHE A 274 -8.51 9.47 18.04
N LEU A 275 -7.60 10.38 17.72
CA LEU A 275 -6.74 11.05 18.69
C LEU A 275 -7.44 12.22 19.40
N SER A 276 -8.45 12.82 18.77
CA SER A 276 -9.21 13.91 19.37
C SER A 276 -9.94 13.39 20.61
N HIS A 277 -9.61 13.97 21.78
CA HIS A 277 -10.16 13.56 23.07
C HIS A 277 -9.82 12.13 23.52
N ASN A 278 -8.77 11.54 22.95
CA ASN A 278 -8.29 10.21 23.34
C ASN A 278 -7.00 10.33 24.14
N GLU A 279 -7.02 9.77 25.36
CA GLU A 279 -5.89 9.83 26.29
C GLU A 279 -5.14 8.50 26.42
N ASP A 280 -5.66 7.44 25.78
CA ASP A 280 -5.11 6.09 25.81
C ASP A 280 -3.93 5.94 24.84
N PHE A 281 -3.91 6.74 23.77
CA PHE A 281 -2.84 6.81 22.78
C PHE A 281 -2.21 8.19 22.78
N VAL A 282 -0.90 8.25 22.99
CA VAL A 282 -0.14 9.50 22.99
C VAL A 282 0.79 9.57 21.81
N ILE A 283 0.95 10.75 21.22
CA ILE A 283 1.93 11.01 20.17
C ILE A 283 3.33 11.05 20.81
N GLU A 284 4.16 10.07 20.48
CA GLU A 284 5.57 10.02 20.90
C GLU A 284 6.47 10.72 19.88
N LEU A 285 6.15 10.57 18.59
CA LEU A 285 6.84 11.24 17.50
C LEU A 285 5.87 11.46 16.34
N PHE A 286 5.84 12.67 15.79
CA PHE A 286 5.20 12.97 14.52
C PHE A 286 6.24 13.63 13.63
N SER A 287 6.89 12.82 12.78
CA SER A 287 8.09 13.26 12.03
C SER A 287 7.80 14.49 11.17
N ASN A 288 6.68 14.45 10.45
CA ASN A 288 6.25 15.52 9.57
C ASN A 288 5.96 16.83 10.36
N TYR A 289 5.38 16.74 11.56
CA TYR A 289 5.22 17.89 12.45
C TYR A 289 6.57 18.51 12.84
N LEU A 290 7.58 17.71 13.17
CA LEU A 290 8.90 18.23 13.54
C LEU A 290 9.63 18.88 12.36
N VAL A 291 9.60 18.28 11.18
CA VAL A 291 10.25 18.86 9.98
C VAL A 291 9.55 20.13 9.50
N THR A 292 8.23 20.26 9.70
CA THR A 292 7.45 21.45 9.32
C THR A 292 7.56 22.57 10.36
N GLU A 293 7.25 22.30 11.62
CA GLU A 293 7.11 23.34 12.66
C GLU A 293 8.41 23.59 13.44
N HIS A 294 9.35 22.64 13.42
CA HIS A 294 10.64 22.71 14.14
C HIS A 294 11.84 22.51 13.20
N LYS A 295 11.69 22.93 11.95
CA LYS A 295 12.65 22.70 10.85
C LYS A 295 14.09 23.05 11.19
N GLN A 296 14.33 24.15 11.91
CA GLN A 296 15.67 24.56 12.29
C GLN A 296 16.37 23.52 13.16
N ILE A 297 15.67 22.97 14.17
CA ILE A 297 16.25 21.96 15.06
C ILE A 297 16.52 20.67 14.28
N VAL A 298 15.62 20.28 13.36
CA VAL A 298 15.86 19.12 12.50
C VAL A 298 17.06 19.35 11.58
N ALA A 299 17.20 20.53 10.98
CA ALA A 299 18.34 20.86 10.12
C ALA A 299 19.68 20.77 10.88
N GLU A 300 19.69 21.18 12.14
CA GLU A 300 20.88 21.14 12.99
C GLU A 300 21.23 19.71 13.46
N GLN A 301 20.22 18.89 13.80
CA GLN A 301 20.43 17.59 14.45
C GLN A 301 20.41 16.41 13.47
N MET A 302 19.52 16.43 12.48
CA MET A 302 19.23 15.32 11.56
C MET A 302 18.99 15.82 10.11
N PRO A 303 19.95 16.51 9.49
CA PRO A 303 19.74 17.24 8.22
C PRO A 303 19.27 16.38 7.04
N LEU A 304 19.61 15.09 6.98
CA LEU A 304 19.17 14.21 5.89
C LEU A 304 17.64 13.99 5.88
N CYS A 305 16.97 14.16 7.03
CA CYS A 305 15.50 14.12 7.11
C CYS A 305 14.83 15.26 6.33
N LEU A 306 15.57 16.29 5.89
CA LEU A 306 15.03 17.37 5.08
C LEU A 306 15.15 17.13 3.56
N ARG A 307 15.79 16.02 3.12
CA ARG A 307 15.84 15.68 1.69
C ARG A 307 14.50 15.15 1.19
N ASN A 308 13.81 14.38 2.04
CA ASN A 308 12.40 14.06 1.92
C ASN A 308 11.84 14.06 3.34
N GLU A 309 10.87 14.94 3.57
CA GLU A 309 10.31 15.27 4.88
C GLU A 309 9.48 14.13 5.49
N GLY A 310 9.00 13.20 4.65
CA GLY A 310 8.28 12.00 5.07
C GLY A 310 6.93 12.25 5.75
N GLY A 311 6.30 11.15 6.17
CA GLY A 311 5.01 11.12 6.84
C GLY A 311 4.94 9.96 7.83
N SER A 312 5.40 10.16 9.07
CA SER A 312 5.35 9.15 10.12
C SER A 312 4.68 9.66 11.38
N LEU A 313 3.63 8.96 11.82
CA LEU A 313 3.00 9.16 13.13
C LEU A 313 3.28 7.97 14.03
N TRP A 314 3.97 8.20 15.13
CA TRP A 314 4.27 7.22 16.16
C TRP A 314 3.47 7.52 17.41
N LEU A 315 2.64 6.56 17.76
CA LEU A 315 1.85 6.55 18.97
C LEU A 315 2.46 5.57 19.97
N ARG A 316 2.20 5.79 21.25
CA ARG A 316 2.35 4.76 22.27
C ARG A 316 1.04 4.61 23.02
N LYS A 317 0.62 3.36 23.24
CA LYS A 317 -0.50 3.07 24.14
C LYS A 317 -0.05 3.36 25.58
N ARG A 318 -0.62 4.36 26.24
CA ARG A 318 -0.22 4.81 27.59
C ARG A 318 -1.07 4.21 28.70
N GLY A 319 -2.31 3.84 28.37
CA GLY A 319 -3.32 3.35 29.29
C GLY A 319 -4.59 2.97 28.52
N GLY A 320 -5.68 2.70 29.25
CA GLY A 320 -6.94 2.24 28.67
C GLY A 320 -7.22 0.76 28.95
N ARG A 321 -8.49 0.37 28.84
CA ARG A 321 -8.87 -1.04 29.04
C ARG A 321 -8.35 -1.86 27.87
N THR A 322 -7.25 -2.59 28.04
CA THR A 322 -6.90 -3.68 27.12
C THR A 322 -8.08 -4.64 27.09
N LEU A 323 -8.69 -4.77 25.92
CA LEU A 323 -9.82 -5.68 25.76
C LEU A 323 -9.27 -7.10 25.73
N PRO A 324 -9.67 -7.99 26.66
CA PRO A 324 -9.24 -9.38 26.58
C PRO A 324 -9.76 -9.97 25.27
N LEU A 325 -8.99 -10.89 24.67
CA LEU A 325 -9.43 -11.56 23.43
C LEU A 325 -10.82 -12.21 23.57
N SER A 326 -11.22 -12.60 24.79
CA SER A 326 -12.55 -13.14 25.09
C SER A 326 -13.70 -12.12 24.99
N SER A 327 -13.41 -10.82 24.99
CA SER A 327 -14.40 -9.75 24.86
C SER A 327 -14.71 -9.39 23.40
N ILE A 328 -14.01 -10.01 22.45
CA ILE A 328 -14.22 -9.81 21.03
C ILE A 328 -15.52 -10.55 20.63
N GLY A 329 -16.40 -9.87 19.86
CA GLY A 329 -17.73 -10.35 19.55
C GLY A 329 -17.76 -11.67 18.75
N VAL A 330 -18.91 -12.35 18.74
CA VAL A 330 -19.11 -13.61 17.99
C VAL A 330 -18.76 -13.47 16.50
N ALA A 331 -18.99 -12.29 15.92
CA ALA A 331 -18.63 -11.97 14.55
C ALA A 331 -17.12 -12.10 14.27
N ASP A 332 -16.27 -11.93 15.29
CA ASP A 332 -14.81 -11.90 15.17
C ASP A 332 -14.15 -13.18 15.74
N GLN A 333 -14.92 -14.11 16.31
CA GLN A 333 -14.39 -15.38 16.82
C GLN A 333 -13.74 -16.24 15.74
N HIS A 334 -14.13 -16.06 14.48
CA HIS A 334 -13.44 -16.66 13.32
C HIS A 334 -11.99 -16.17 13.19
N ARG A 335 -11.59 -15.08 13.84
CA ARG A 335 -10.20 -14.64 13.90
C ARG A 335 -9.43 -15.27 15.06
N LEU A 336 -10.11 -15.76 16.11
CA LEU A 336 -9.44 -16.46 17.23
C LEU A 336 -9.10 -17.92 16.87
N THR A 337 -9.86 -18.49 15.95
CA THR A 337 -9.64 -19.83 15.41
C THR A 337 -9.72 -19.68 13.91
N PRO A 338 -8.66 -19.95 13.12
CA PRO A 338 -8.74 -19.83 11.66
C PRO A 338 -9.98 -20.60 11.21
N PRO A 339 -10.93 -19.97 10.51
CA PRO A 339 -12.07 -20.73 10.04
C PRO A 339 -11.49 -21.81 9.12
N GLU A 340 -12.00 -23.05 9.20
CA GLU A 340 -11.78 -24.02 8.13
C GLU A 340 -12.05 -23.24 6.84
N ARG A 341 -10.98 -23.06 6.03
CA ARG A 341 -11.01 -22.17 4.86
C ARG A 341 -12.34 -22.41 4.19
N ARG A 342 -13.28 -21.47 4.29
CA ARG A 342 -14.46 -21.47 3.43
C ARG A 342 -13.90 -21.16 2.06
N ARG A 343 -13.37 -22.21 1.41
CA ARG A 343 -13.35 -22.32 -0.04
C ARG A 343 -14.78 -21.99 -0.40
N THR A 344 -15.01 -20.80 -0.94
CA THR A 344 -16.31 -20.38 -1.43
C THR A 344 -16.84 -21.58 -2.24
N PRO A 345 -17.86 -22.31 -1.75
CA PRO A 345 -18.34 -23.47 -2.46
C PRO A 345 -18.98 -22.91 -3.73
N GLY A 346 -18.29 -23.06 -4.86
CA GLY A 346 -18.75 -22.54 -6.15
C GLY A 346 -18.03 -21.30 -6.69
N SER A 347 -16.78 -21.02 -6.31
CA SER A 347 -15.94 -20.14 -7.15
C SER A 347 -15.74 -20.81 -8.51
N THR A 348 -16.56 -20.40 -9.47
CA THR A 348 -16.59 -20.85 -10.86
C THR A 348 -15.20 -20.97 -11.47
N THR A 349 -15.01 -22.06 -12.20
CA THR A 349 -13.84 -22.55 -12.95
C THR A 349 -13.43 -21.64 -14.12
N ARG A 350 -13.63 -20.33 -14.01
CA ARG A 350 -13.29 -19.32 -15.03
C ARG A 350 -12.63 -18.16 -14.30
N VAL A 351 -11.34 -17.98 -14.53
CA VAL A 351 -10.63 -16.79 -14.06
C VAL A 351 -10.56 -15.82 -15.22
N ASP A 352 -11.38 -14.79 -15.12
CA ASP A 352 -11.34 -13.67 -16.05
C ASP A 352 -10.20 -12.76 -15.60
N VAL A 353 -9.10 -12.76 -16.34
CA VAL A 353 -7.92 -11.91 -16.08
C VAL A 353 -8.23 -10.42 -16.25
N VAL A 354 -9.35 -10.08 -16.89
CA VAL A 354 -9.87 -8.71 -17.03
C VAL A 354 -10.90 -8.41 -15.93
N ASN A 355 -11.58 -9.45 -15.42
CA ASN A 355 -12.52 -9.39 -14.30
C ASN A 355 -12.13 -10.28 -13.14
N LEU A 356 -10.99 -9.96 -12.53
CA LEU A 356 -10.64 -10.53 -11.24
C LEU A 356 -11.78 -10.25 -10.27
N VAL A 357 -12.44 -11.32 -9.84
CA VAL A 357 -13.56 -11.28 -8.90
C VAL A 357 -13.03 -10.98 -7.50
N HIS A 358 -11.77 -11.35 -7.23
CA HIS A 358 -11.07 -11.02 -6.00
C HIS A 358 -9.56 -10.85 -6.26
N PRO A 359 -8.87 -9.88 -5.63
CA PRO A 359 -7.41 -9.74 -5.74
C PRO A 359 -6.61 -10.97 -5.25
N ARG A 360 -7.25 -11.93 -4.57
CA ARG A 360 -6.66 -13.22 -4.14
C ARG A 360 -6.35 -14.15 -5.31
N GLN A 361 -6.87 -13.85 -6.50
CA GLN A 361 -6.57 -14.58 -7.73
C GLN A 361 -5.23 -14.15 -8.34
N LEU A 362 -4.60 -13.09 -7.82
CA LEU A 362 -3.34 -12.55 -8.33
C LEU A 362 -2.13 -13.19 -7.64
N GLY A 363 -1.12 -13.54 -8.45
CA GLY A 363 0.16 -14.11 -8.02
C GLY A 363 1.31 -13.09 -7.95
N ALA A 364 1.49 -12.26 -8.98
CA ALA A 364 2.58 -11.27 -9.11
C ALA A 364 2.34 -10.27 -10.27
N GLY A 365 3.15 -9.21 -10.37
CA GLY A 365 3.26 -8.33 -11.56
C GLY A 365 2.23 -7.20 -11.70
N TRP A 366 1.18 -7.16 -10.87
CA TRP A 366 0.08 -6.20 -11.08
C TRP A 366 0.44 -4.73 -10.80
N TYR A 367 1.51 -4.47 -10.05
CA TYR A 367 1.98 -3.13 -9.70
C TYR A 367 3.41 -2.96 -10.18
N GLN A 368 3.60 -2.17 -11.24
CA GLN A 368 4.91 -1.70 -11.67
C GLN A 368 4.82 -0.20 -11.88
N TYR A 369 5.74 0.53 -11.25
CA TYR A 369 5.83 1.98 -11.34
C TYR A 369 6.64 2.31 -12.60
N ASP A 370 6.00 2.77 -13.66
CA ASP A 370 6.70 3.51 -14.71
C ASP A 370 6.54 5.01 -14.44
N ASN A 371 7.55 5.80 -14.83
CA ASN A 371 7.61 7.24 -14.55
C ASN A 371 6.58 8.06 -15.36
N GLU A 372 5.63 7.42 -16.05
CA GLU A 372 4.50 8.08 -16.69
C GLU A 372 3.25 7.87 -15.83
N LEU A 373 2.75 8.95 -15.23
CA LEU A 373 1.58 9.03 -14.35
C LEU A 373 0.25 8.46 -14.92
N ALA A 374 0.25 7.77 -16.05
CA ALA A 374 -0.91 7.22 -16.74
C ALA A 374 -1.19 5.73 -16.45
N ARG A 375 -0.28 4.97 -15.82
CA ARG A 375 -0.45 3.52 -15.61
C ARG A 375 -0.41 3.13 -14.13
N ARG A 376 -1.45 3.51 -13.37
CA ARG A 376 -1.54 3.19 -11.94
C ARG A 376 -1.99 1.77 -11.59
N PHE A 377 -2.27 0.94 -12.59
CA PHE A 377 -2.60 -0.47 -12.40
C PHE A 377 -2.17 -1.23 -13.66
N MET A 378 -1.51 -2.39 -13.48
CA MET A 378 -0.88 -3.26 -14.49
C MET A 378 0.60 -2.92 -14.75
N GLY A 379 1.50 -3.74 -14.20
CA GLY A 379 2.84 -3.87 -14.77
C GLY A 379 2.81 -4.50 -16.17
N ASP A 380 3.97 -4.61 -16.82
CA ASP A 380 4.07 -5.19 -18.17
C ASP A 380 3.75 -6.70 -18.21
N TYR A 381 3.53 -7.31 -17.05
CA TYR A 381 3.08 -8.69 -16.90
C TYR A 381 2.18 -8.83 -15.66
N ALA A 382 1.30 -9.83 -15.67
CA ALA A 382 0.52 -10.23 -14.52
C ALA A 382 0.54 -11.75 -14.39
N GLU A 383 0.70 -12.26 -13.17
CA GLU A 383 0.62 -13.68 -12.86
C GLU A 383 -0.70 -13.96 -12.12
N VAL A 384 -1.41 -15.01 -12.54
CA VAL A 384 -2.58 -15.55 -11.85
C VAL A 384 -2.25 -16.98 -11.43
N ARG A 385 -2.32 -17.27 -10.13
CA ARG A 385 -2.07 -18.61 -9.59
C ARG A 385 -3.37 -19.36 -9.41
N LEU A 386 -3.49 -20.50 -10.07
CA LEU A 386 -4.66 -21.37 -10.00
C LEU A 386 -4.28 -22.68 -9.33
N GLY A 387 -5.16 -23.17 -8.46
CA GLY A 387 -5.03 -24.53 -7.93
C GLY A 387 -5.05 -25.54 -9.08
N GLY A 388 -4.13 -26.50 -9.05
CA GLY A 388 -4.09 -27.57 -10.05
C GLY A 388 -5.40 -28.37 -10.11
N PRO A 389 -5.66 -29.06 -11.23
CA PRO A 389 -6.84 -29.88 -11.38
C PRO A 389 -6.93 -30.92 -10.26
N SER A 390 -8.10 -31.02 -9.62
CA SER A 390 -8.33 -31.90 -8.47
C SER A 390 -8.55 -33.37 -8.86
N ARG A 391 -8.73 -33.64 -10.15
CA ARG A 391 -8.96 -34.97 -10.72
C ARG A 391 -8.33 -35.09 -12.11
N PRO A 392 -7.87 -36.28 -12.53
CA PRO A 392 -7.40 -36.53 -13.88
C PRO A 392 -8.45 -36.13 -14.94
N GLY A 393 -8.02 -35.44 -16.01
CA GLY A 393 -8.88 -35.06 -17.14
C GLY A 393 -9.60 -33.71 -17.02
N GLN A 394 -9.47 -33.01 -15.88
CA GLN A 394 -9.98 -31.64 -15.75
C GLN A 394 -9.14 -30.67 -16.62
N ARG A 395 -9.82 -29.88 -17.46
CA ARG A 395 -9.20 -28.88 -18.35
C ARG A 395 -9.35 -27.49 -17.76
N LEU A 396 -8.33 -26.66 -17.96
CA LEU A 396 -8.32 -25.26 -17.54
C LEU A 396 -8.38 -24.37 -18.79
N TRP A 397 -9.33 -23.44 -18.81
CA TRP A 397 -9.54 -22.51 -19.93
C TRP A 397 -9.25 -21.08 -19.45
N LEU A 398 -8.37 -20.39 -20.17
CA LEU A 398 -8.06 -18.98 -19.95
C LEU A 398 -8.63 -18.18 -21.11
N GLU A 399 -9.41 -17.16 -20.79
CA GLU A 399 -9.94 -16.21 -21.75
C GLU A 399 -9.51 -14.81 -21.32
N ALA A 400 -8.89 -14.08 -22.24
CA ALA A 400 -8.39 -12.74 -22.02
C ALA A 400 -8.97 -11.82 -23.09
N TYR A 401 -9.38 -10.63 -22.70
CA TYR A 401 -9.72 -9.57 -23.64
C TYR A 401 -8.52 -8.63 -23.77
N GLN A 402 -7.96 -8.54 -24.97
CA GLN A 402 -6.80 -7.69 -25.25
C GLN A 402 -7.22 -6.45 -26.05
N PRO A 403 -7.40 -5.28 -25.39
CA PRO A 403 -7.67 -4.03 -26.09
C PRO A 403 -6.40 -3.36 -26.65
N ASN A 404 -5.19 -3.79 -26.26
CA ASN A 404 -3.94 -3.20 -26.72
C ASN A 404 -3.56 -3.71 -28.14
N PRO A 405 -3.41 -2.82 -29.14
CA PRO A 405 -3.01 -3.21 -30.49
C PRO A 405 -1.60 -3.81 -30.60
N ALA A 406 -0.75 -3.67 -29.57
CA ALA A 406 0.58 -4.30 -29.52
C ALA A 406 0.54 -5.81 -29.18
N GLY A 407 -0.62 -6.36 -28.82
CA GLY A 407 -0.78 -7.76 -28.42
C GLY A 407 -0.31 -8.05 -27.00
N VAL A 408 -0.65 -9.22 -26.46
CA VAL A 408 -0.13 -9.74 -25.18
C VAL A 408 0.34 -11.16 -25.36
N THR A 409 1.43 -11.52 -24.66
CA THR A 409 1.88 -12.90 -24.58
C THR A 409 1.37 -13.53 -23.29
N ILE A 410 0.55 -14.59 -23.42
CA ILE A 410 0.14 -15.42 -22.30
C ILE A 410 1.10 -16.60 -22.20
N THR A 411 1.76 -16.75 -21.06
CA THR A 411 2.56 -17.93 -20.70
C THR A 411 1.82 -18.76 -19.66
N VAL A 412 1.92 -20.09 -19.74
CA VAL A 412 1.30 -21.01 -18.78
C VAL A 412 2.37 -21.96 -18.26
N SER A 413 2.48 -22.09 -16.94
CA SER A 413 3.40 -23.03 -16.31
C SER A 413 2.73 -23.78 -15.15
N ALA A 414 3.24 -24.97 -14.83
CA ALA A 414 2.82 -25.75 -13.67
C ALA A 414 4.04 -26.28 -12.91
N ASN A 415 4.17 -25.95 -11.62
CA ASN A 415 5.32 -26.33 -10.79
C ASN A 415 6.67 -26.04 -11.47
N HIS A 416 6.81 -24.85 -12.07
CA HIS A 416 7.99 -24.42 -12.82
C HIS A 416 8.26 -25.16 -14.14
N HIS A 417 7.35 -26.01 -14.60
CA HIS A 417 7.38 -26.55 -15.95
C HIS A 417 6.58 -25.67 -16.91
N ASP A 418 7.22 -25.23 -17.99
CA ASP A 418 6.55 -24.50 -19.06
C ASP A 418 5.57 -25.42 -19.80
N LEU A 419 4.32 -25.00 -19.88
CA LEU A 419 3.24 -25.69 -20.59
C LEU A 419 2.95 -25.02 -21.94
N GLY A 420 3.55 -23.87 -22.23
CA GLY A 420 3.48 -23.17 -23.50
C GLY A 420 3.16 -21.68 -23.37
N ALA A 421 3.36 -20.98 -24.50
CA ALA A 421 3.07 -19.56 -24.64
C ALA A 421 2.22 -19.29 -25.88
N ARG A 422 1.36 -18.26 -25.81
CA ARG A 422 0.56 -17.79 -26.95
C ARG A 422 0.51 -16.27 -26.98
N HIS A 423 0.88 -15.69 -28.11
CA HIS A 423 0.68 -14.28 -28.39
C HIS A 423 -0.75 -14.06 -28.94
N ILE A 424 -1.48 -13.11 -28.37
CA ILE A 424 -2.87 -12.78 -28.72
C ILE A 424 -3.07 -11.30 -28.99
#